data_AF-A0A3R7LEP3-F1
#
_entry.id   AF-A0A3R7LEP3-F1
#
_cell.length_a   1.000
_cell.length_b   1.000
_cell.length_c   1.000
_cell.angle_alpha   90.00
_cell.angle_beta   90.00
_cell.angle_gamma   90.00
#
_symmetry.space_group_name_H-M   'P 1'
#
loop_
_entity.id
_entity.type
_entity.pdbx_description
1 polymer ?
#
loop_
_entity_poly.entity_id
_entity_poly.type
_entity_poly.pdbx_seq_one_letter_code
_entity_poly.pdbx_strand_id
1 'polypeptide(L)'
;MRRSIYWRQSRVLAMLIDAVSRRRVGLEPEDVYRICALLKAKNDALLLQKNQPFLSGLHAEYQKMGPDAVTPFQRTFIDGVFAALPCAVLNSYPCRVEDGETSTTNSAGMAVAGKQHQKWSKAMTMATASETSANALAADNANDAVVAKRDAAIRSDEALAVEGRIAAIWEVVQEYQSTNFIGTDGTQKIHKHCKALELQLRQMKPFEVASLVRALAIINYQDYTFTNLIARRSCEVASKLSSSELCRTYFNLSKLQSHDSLVAFVNQIEAQMERFHREQIQFVAMALERQPQIASAPARMAPKLLARAVSHFSEKDGILYHRALLIVAARYNLSRHPAVMKIFEDASKHLENIPERDLLALLQSAVDLSISAGTPGLTELLSKVEGVVCTIDIRHADALMDILSVLPIDTSGIMAKLMNRLVTDAGKLSITQLTFILDLLSSYPPAKGNACVAALAFAASLRAEFFDREALEQVVLSLAQINLFSDDFYTLVLVLQESKGGFRSFDKLASLMKWCSREVVLDVRGQDMITKGILSLAPTMNDEELAETRRLLTQLGVKDKNVHQMIFRRAKQLQREAGSRWTRRGYTNAADDFT
;
A
#
# COMPACT_ATOMS: atom_id res chain seq x y z
N MET A 1 12.54 -30.58 -19.04
CA MET A 1 13.03 -29.36 -18.33
C MET A 1 11.94 -28.74 -17.43
N ARG A 2 11.50 -29.42 -16.35
CA ARG A 2 10.60 -28.85 -15.32
C ARG A 2 11.12 -29.05 -13.87
N ARG A 3 12.33 -29.58 -13.73
CA ARG A 3 12.91 -29.98 -12.42
C ARG A 3 13.76 -28.88 -11.75
N SER A 4 14.06 -27.76 -12.41
CA SER A 4 14.98 -26.74 -11.85
C SER A 4 14.30 -25.71 -10.94
N ILE A 5 13.01 -25.41 -11.12
CA ILE A 5 12.28 -24.37 -10.38
C ILE A 5 11.96 -24.83 -8.95
N TYR A 6 11.52 -26.08 -8.78
CA TYR A 6 11.25 -26.67 -7.47
C TYR A 6 12.52 -26.84 -6.61
N TRP A 7 13.67 -27.11 -7.22
CA TRP A 7 14.93 -27.30 -6.50
C TRP A 7 15.55 -25.99 -6.00
N ARG A 8 15.38 -24.87 -6.72
CA ARG A 8 15.86 -23.54 -6.26
C ARG A 8 14.97 -22.92 -5.19
N GLN A 9 13.64 -23.01 -5.34
CA GLN A 9 12.68 -22.60 -4.29
C GLN A 9 12.93 -23.37 -2.98
N SER A 10 13.28 -24.65 -3.07
CA SER A 10 13.61 -25.47 -1.91
C SER A 10 14.86 -25.00 -1.15
N ARG A 11 15.84 -24.37 -1.81
CA ARG A 11 17.12 -24.00 -1.18
C ARG A 11 17.04 -22.65 -0.45
N VAL A 12 16.35 -21.67 -1.04
CA VAL A 12 16.11 -20.36 -0.41
C VAL A 12 15.11 -20.49 0.73
N LEU A 13 14.02 -21.23 0.54
CA LEU A 13 13.05 -21.51 1.59
C LEU A 13 13.72 -22.27 2.75
N ALA A 14 14.58 -23.26 2.47
CA ALA A 14 15.34 -23.96 3.50
C ALA A 14 16.30 -23.03 4.27
N MET A 15 16.95 -22.07 3.61
CA MET A 15 17.80 -21.08 4.29
C MET A 15 16.98 -20.14 5.18
N LEU A 16 15.81 -19.67 4.73
CA LEU A 16 14.93 -18.80 5.53
C LEU A 16 14.34 -19.55 6.73
N ILE A 17 13.91 -20.79 6.52
CA ILE A 17 13.46 -21.69 7.58
C ILE A 17 14.58 -21.92 8.60
N ASP A 18 15.80 -22.20 8.15
CA ASP A 18 16.97 -22.39 9.03
C ASP A 18 17.33 -21.10 9.79
N ALA A 19 17.22 -19.93 9.15
CA ALA A 19 17.49 -18.64 9.79
C ALA A 19 16.48 -18.31 10.90
N VAL A 20 15.19 -18.59 10.70
CA VAL A 20 14.15 -18.45 11.73
C VAL A 20 14.32 -19.50 12.82
N SER A 21 14.60 -20.76 12.45
CA SER A 21 14.84 -21.85 13.41
C SER A 21 16.03 -21.58 14.32
N ARG A 22 17.10 -20.98 13.79
CA ARG A 22 18.32 -20.59 14.52
C ARG A 22 18.23 -19.20 15.16
N ARG A 23 17.07 -18.54 15.11
CA ARG A 23 16.82 -17.21 15.68
C ARG A 23 17.82 -16.15 15.20
N ARG A 24 18.22 -16.24 13.94
CA ARG A 24 19.13 -15.28 13.28
C ARG A 24 18.41 -14.08 12.68
N VAL A 25 17.08 -14.10 12.70
CA VAL A 25 16.20 -13.05 12.20
C VAL A 25 15.36 -12.55 13.38
N GLY A 26 15.41 -11.25 13.66
CA GLY A 26 14.49 -10.62 14.61
C GLY A 26 13.12 -10.46 13.96
N LEU A 27 12.08 -10.97 14.61
CA LEU A 27 10.70 -10.85 14.13
C LEU A 27 9.96 -9.83 14.99
N GLU A 28 9.28 -8.89 14.35
CA GLU A 28 8.43 -7.93 15.07
C GLU A 28 7.08 -8.57 15.45
N PRO A 29 6.34 -7.99 16.42
CA PRO A 29 5.05 -8.52 16.85
C PRO A 29 4.02 -8.68 15.72
N GLU A 30 4.06 -7.77 14.74
CA GLU A 30 3.19 -7.80 13.58
C GLU A 30 3.57 -8.93 12.60
N ASP A 31 4.86 -9.25 12.48
CA ASP A 31 5.36 -10.36 11.67
C ASP A 31 4.90 -11.69 12.25
N VAL A 32 5.04 -11.88 13.56
CA VAL A 32 4.58 -13.09 14.26
C VAL A 32 3.08 -13.29 14.05
N TYR A 33 2.28 -12.23 14.18
CA TYR A 33 0.83 -12.28 13.94
C TYR A 33 0.51 -12.68 12.49
N ARG A 34 1.14 -12.05 11.49
CA ARG A 34 0.92 -12.34 10.07
C ARG A 34 1.33 -13.76 9.70
N ILE A 35 2.48 -14.23 10.22
CA ILE A 35 2.93 -15.61 10.03
C ILE A 35 1.95 -16.59 10.66
N CYS A 36 1.45 -16.33 11.88
CA CYS A 36 0.43 -17.16 12.52
C CYS A 36 -0.90 -17.16 11.74
N ALA A 37 -1.29 -16.03 11.16
CA ALA A 37 -2.48 -15.94 10.32
C ALA A 37 -2.34 -16.78 9.04
N LEU A 38 -1.16 -16.77 8.42
CA LEU A 38 -0.83 -17.61 7.27
C LEU A 38 -0.79 -19.10 7.65
N LEU A 39 -0.22 -19.44 8.82
CA LEU A 39 -0.20 -20.80 9.35
C LEU A 39 -1.61 -21.35 9.66
N LYS A 40 -2.62 -20.49 9.87
CA LYS A 40 -4.00 -20.91 10.07
C LYS A 40 -4.81 -21.07 8.77
N ALA A 41 -4.30 -20.54 7.64
CA ALA A 41 -4.97 -20.64 6.36
C ALA A 41 -4.99 -22.10 5.84
N LYS A 42 -6.06 -22.51 5.15
CA LYS A 42 -6.25 -23.88 4.64
C LYS A 42 -5.22 -24.32 3.59
N ASN A 43 -4.48 -23.37 3.02
CA ASN A 43 -3.48 -23.61 1.97
C ASN A 43 -2.06 -23.40 2.52
N ASP A 44 -1.51 -24.40 3.20
CA ASP A 44 -0.09 -24.43 3.57
C ASP A 44 0.76 -24.84 2.37
N ALA A 45 0.91 -23.93 1.40
CA ALA A 45 1.67 -24.15 0.18
C ALA A 45 3.18 -24.41 0.44
N LEU A 46 3.67 -24.05 1.63
CA LEU A 46 5.08 -24.13 2.02
C LEU A 46 5.36 -25.26 3.04
N LEU A 47 4.33 -26.02 3.44
CA LEU A 47 4.41 -27.09 4.46
C LEU A 47 5.00 -26.61 5.80
N LEU A 48 4.84 -25.32 6.13
CA LEU A 48 5.41 -24.71 7.33
C LEU A 48 4.71 -25.19 8.61
N GLN A 49 3.44 -25.61 8.53
CA GLN A 49 2.72 -26.22 9.66
C GLN A 49 3.36 -27.54 10.12
N LYS A 50 4.14 -28.20 9.24
CA LYS A 50 4.83 -29.46 9.53
C LYS A 50 6.31 -29.26 9.89
N ASN A 51 6.83 -28.05 9.78
CA ASN A 51 8.25 -27.76 10.01
C ASN A 51 8.52 -27.40 11.49
N GLN A 52 8.94 -28.41 12.26
CA GLN A 52 9.13 -28.28 13.71
C GLN A 52 10.20 -27.25 14.12
N PRO A 53 11.39 -27.24 13.51
CA PRO A 53 12.41 -26.23 13.81
C PRO A 53 11.90 -24.80 13.61
N PHE A 54 11.16 -24.55 12.52
CA PHE A 54 10.59 -23.24 12.22
C PHE A 54 9.58 -22.78 13.29
N LEU A 55 8.62 -23.65 13.64
CA LEU A 55 7.59 -23.34 14.64
C LEU A 55 8.19 -23.09 16.02
N SER A 56 9.22 -23.85 16.39
CA SER A 56 9.95 -23.65 17.66
C SER A 56 10.73 -22.32 17.69
N GLY A 57 11.34 -21.92 16.56
CA GLY A 57 12.02 -20.63 16.43
C GLY A 57 11.05 -19.46 16.52
N LEU A 58 9.91 -19.56 15.82
CA LEU A 58 8.84 -18.57 15.84
C LEU A 58 8.21 -18.40 17.23
N HIS A 59 7.91 -19.52 17.92
CA HIS A 59 7.34 -19.48 19.27
C HIS A 59 8.31 -18.88 20.29
N ALA A 60 9.61 -19.16 20.16
CA ALA A 60 10.61 -18.59 21.05
C ALA A 60 10.80 -17.08 20.84
N GLU A 61 10.66 -16.58 19.61
CA GLU A 61 10.64 -15.12 19.37
C GLU A 61 9.38 -14.49 19.96
N TYR A 62 8.21 -15.15 19.84
CA TYR A 62 6.97 -14.70 20.49
C TYR A 62 7.08 -14.65 22.03
N GLN A 63 7.70 -15.65 22.66
CA GLN A 63 7.87 -15.68 24.12
C GLN A 63 8.80 -14.59 24.67
N LYS A 64 9.70 -14.04 23.84
CA LYS A 64 10.55 -12.90 24.22
C LYS A 64 9.80 -11.57 24.20
N MET A 65 8.64 -11.51 23.54
CA MET A 65 7.86 -10.29 23.42
C MET A 65 7.15 -9.96 24.74
N GLY A 66 7.17 -8.69 25.13
CA GLY A 66 6.50 -8.24 26.34
C GLY A 66 4.98 -8.39 26.29
N PRO A 67 4.29 -8.38 27.45
CA PRO A 67 2.83 -8.52 27.54
C PRO A 67 2.06 -7.38 26.87
N ASP A 68 2.69 -6.30 26.44
CA ASP A 68 2.03 -5.19 25.74
C ASP A 68 2.40 -5.07 24.26
N ALA A 69 3.23 -5.99 23.74
CA ALA A 69 3.77 -5.92 22.38
C ALA A 69 2.77 -6.28 21.26
N VAL A 70 1.70 -7.02 21.59
CA VAL A 70 0.60 -7.38 20.69
C VAL A 70 -0.73 -7.03 21.36
N THR A 71 -1.73 -6.65 20.56
CA THR A 71 -3.08 -6.41 21.08
C THR A 71 -3.65 -7.67 21.75
N PRO A 72 -4.55 -7.55 22.75
CA PRO A 72 -5.15 -8.70 23.42
C PRO A 72 -5.80 -9.71 22.45
N PHE A 73 -6.37 -9.21 21.34
CA PHE A 73 -6.91 -10.04 20.27
C PHE A 73 -5.82 -10.81 19.51
N GLN A 74 -4.75 -10.14 19.07
CA GLN A 74 -3.64 -10.78 18.38
C GLN A 74 -2.95 -11.83 19.26
N ARG A 75 -2.79 -11.56 20.56
CA ARG A 75 -2.30 -12.53 21.53
C ARG A 75 -3.17 -13.78 21.58
N THR A 76 -4.47 -13.61 21.81
CA THR A 76 -5.43 -14.74 21.87
C THR A 76 -5.41 -15.56 20.57
N PHE A 77 -5.25 -14.88 19.43
CA PHE A 77 -5.13 -15.53 18.13
C PHE A 77 -3.83 -16.34 17.99
N ILE A 78 -2.67 -15.75 18.32
CA ILE A 78 -1.36 -16.38 18.24
C ILE A 78 -1.28 -17.58 19.20
N ASP A 79 -1.74 -17.41 20.44
CA ASP A 79 -1.81 -18.47 21.45
C ASP A 79 -2.70 -19.62 20.95
N GLY A 80 -3.84 -19.30 20.32
CA GLY A 80 -4.72 -20.29 19.70
C GLY A 80 -4.11 -21.04 18.52
N VAL A 81 -3.18 -20.41 17.78
CA VAL A 81 -2.44 -21.08 16.69
C VAL A 81 -1.41 -22.05 17.26
N PHE A 82 -0.66 -21.65 18.29
CA PHE A 82 0.32 -22.55 18.93
C PHE A 82 -0.33 -23.67 19.74
N ALA A 83 -1.49 -23.43 20.36
CA ALA A 83 -2.25 -24.45 21.08
C ALA A 83 -2.88 -25.50 20.15
N ALA A 84 -3.13 -25.17 18.89
CA ALA A 84 -3.66 -26.08 17.88
C ALA A 84 -2.60 -27.01 17.26
N LEU A 85 -1.31 -26.81 17.57
CA LEU A 85 -0.20 -27.63 17.07
C LEU A 85 0.06 -28.83 18.00
N PRO A 86 0.44 -30.01 17.50
CA PRO A 86 0.64 -31.21 18.32
C PRO A 86 1.65 -31.00 19.46
N CYS A 87 1.28 -31.35 20.71
CA CYS A 87 2.04 -31.10 21.96
C CYS A 87 3.48 -31.67 22.05
N ALA A 88 4.01 -32.37 21.06
CA ALA A 88 5.39 -32.89 21.09
C ALA A 88 6.48 -31.82 20.84
N VAL A 89 6.09 -30.55 20.67
CA VAL A 89 6.88 -29.51 19.98
C VAL A 89 7.44 -28.43 20.91
N LEU A 90 6.97 -28.34 22.16
CA LEU A 90 7.31 -27.21 23.06
C LEU A 90 8.22 -27.58 24.24
N ASN A 91 8.53 -28.86 24.45
CA ASN A 91 9.24 -29.35 25.65
C ASN A 91 10.61 -29.97 25.38
N SER A 92 11.44 -29.36 24.52
CA SER A 92 12.85 -29.73 24.43
C SER A 92 13.75 -28.51 24.58
N TYR A 93 13.84 -27.99 25.81
CA TYR A 93 15.06 -27.47 26.46
C TYR A 93 14.68 -27.08 27.91
N PRO A 94 15.11 -27.83 28.94
CA PRO A 94 15.08 -27.33 30.30
C PRO A 94 16.18 -26.27 30.42
N CYS A 95 15.80 -25.02 30.70
CA CYS A 95 16.73 -24.04 31.24
C CYS A 95 17.25 -24.59 32.57
N ARG A 96 18.50 -25.04 32.54
CA ARG A 96 19.30 -25.42 33.69
C ARG A 96 19.50 -24.15 34.52
N VAL A 97 18.78 -24.05 35.63
CA VAL A 97 19.04 -23.07 36.68
C VAL A 97 20.31 -23.56 37.38
N GLU A 98 21.40 -22.81 37.25
CA GLU A 98 22.54 -22.95 38.15
C GLU A 98 22.17 -22.22 39.45
N ASP A 99 21.80 -23.00 40.45
CA ASP A 99 21.83 -22.57 41.85
C ASP A 99 23.28 -22.51 42.32
N GLY A 100 23.63 -21.39 42.95
CA GLY A 100 24.88 -21.15 43.66
C GLY A 100 24.64 -20.22 44.86
N GLU A 101 24.09 -20.81 45.92
CA GLU A 101 24.38 -20.59 47.36
C GLU A 101 24.73 -19.16 47.82
N THR A 102 23.92 -18.49 48.65
CA THR A 102 23.82 -18.59 50.13
C THR A 102 23.01 -17.33 50.55
N SER A 103 22.15 -17.23 51.57
CA SER A 103 22.02 -17.91 52.84
C SER A 103 20.65 -17.54 53.47
N THR A 104 19.98 -18.56 54.04
CA THR A 104 19.20 -18.59 55.30
C THR A 104 18.44 -17.33 55.77
N THR A 105 17.14 -17.38 56.07
CA THR A 105 16.62 -18.03 57.28
C THR A 105 15.08 -17.97 57.34
N ASN A 106 14.48 -19.11 57.76
CA ASN A 106 13.27 -19.25 58.58
C ASN A 106 11.89 -18.93 57.95
N SER A 107 10.82 -19.69 58.14
CA SER A 107 10.55 -20.99 58.81
C SER A 107 9.04 -21.24 58.73
N ALA A 108 8.63 -22.51 58.54
CA ALA A 108 7.35 -23.13 58.92
C ALA A 108 6.03 -22.54 58.35
N GLY A 109 5.02 -23.30 57.93
CA GLY A 109 4.76 -24.73 57.95
C GLY A 109 3.28 -24.97 57.57
N MET A 110 2.99 -26.17 57.07
CA MET A 110 1.70 -26.88 57.07
C MET A 110 0.44 -26.27 56.42
N ALA A 111 0.10 -26.85 55.25
CA ALA A 111 -1.11 -27.60 54.93
C ALA A 111 -2.53 -27.21 55.45
N VAL A 112 -3.48 -27.38 54.51
CA VAL A 112 -4.90 -27.78 54.63
C VAL A 112 -5.98 -26.72 54.35
N ALA A 113 -6.96 -27.19 53.57
CA ALA A 113 -8.17 -26.60 53.02
C ALA A 113 -9.05 -25.70 53.91
N GLY A 114 -9.84 -24.82 53.28
CA GLY A 114 -10.99 -24.15 53.89
C GLY A 114 -11.85 -23.33 52.91
N LYS A 115 -13.14 -23.67 52.84
CA LYS A 115 -14.23 -22.94 52.17
C LYS A 115 -14.62 -21.65 52.93
N GLN A 116 -15.28 -20.72 52.22
CA GLN A 116 -16.37 -19.77 52.60
C GLN A 116 -16.07 -18.34 52.13
N HIS A 117 -16.88 -17.68 51.27
CA HIS A 117 -18.28 -17.19 51.33
C HIS A 117 -18.36 -15.67 51.60
N GLN A 118 -18.98 -14.91 50.68
CA GLN A 118 -19.87 -13.73 50.83
C GLN A 118 -19.91 -13.01 49.46
N LYS A 119 -20.99 -12.79 48.68
CA LYS A 119 -22.46 -12.60 48.81
C LYS A 119 -22.90 -11.22 49.34
N TRP A 120 -23.33 -10.35 48.41
CA TRP A 120 -24.46 -9.39 48.49
C TRP A 120 -24.56 -8.65 47.14
N SER A 121 -25.69 -8.27 46.51
CA SER A 121 -27.14 -8.39 46.73
C SER A 121 -27.83 -8.06 45.39
N LYS A 122 -29.00 -8.65 45.13
CA LYS A 122 -30.00 -8.17 44.16
C LYS A 122 -31.37 -8.35 44.82
N ALA A 123 -32.23 -7.34 44.82
CA ALA A 123 -33.68 -7.50 44.92
C ALA A 123 -34.40 -6.15 44.77
N MET A 124 -35.34 -6.06 43.81
CA MET A 124 -36.74 -5.80 44.15
C MET A 124 -37.63 -6.40 43.06
N THR A 125 -38.64 -7.12 43.51
CA THR A 125 -39.58 -7.97 42.77
C THR A 125 -40.98 -7.41 42.98
N MET A 126 -41.91 -7.65 42.06
CA MET A 126 -43.29 -7.99 42.41
C MET A 126 -43.94 -8.75 41.24
N ALA A 127 -44.67 -9.80 41.61
CA ALA A 127 -45.33 -10.78 40.77
C ALA A 127 -46.83 -10.73 41.00
N THR A 128 -47.63 -11.31 40.08
CA THR A 128 -48.83 -12.07 40.43
C THR A 128 -49.04 -13.17 39.39
N ALA A 129 -49.48 -14.33 39.87
CA ALA A 129 -49.66 -15.58 39.15
C ALA A 129 -51.16 -15.96 39.11
N SER A 130 -51.53 -16.84 38.16
CA SER A 130 -52.69 -17.73 38.29
C SER A 130 -52.54 -18.91 37.32
N GLU A 131 -52.72 -20.11 37.86
CA GLU A 131 -52.59 -21.45 37.25
C GLU A 131 -53.84 -21.86 36.45
N THR A 132 -53.76 -22.87 35.55
CA THR A 132 -54.29 -24.25 35.72
C THR A 132 -54.04 -25.11 34.45
N SER A 133 -53.93 -26.43 34.65
CA SER A 133 -53.42 -27.54 33.82
C SER A 133 -54.25 -28.05 32.63
N ALA A 134 -53.60 -28.74 31.65
CA ALA A 134 -53.63 -30.22 31.48
C ALA A 134 -53.34 -30.72 30.03
N ASN A 135 -52.29 -31.54 29.92
CA ASN A 135 -52.09 -32.78 29.12
C ASN A 135 -52.34 -32.88 27.59
N ALA A 136 -51.22 -33.18 26.92
CA ALA A 136 -50.92 -34.39 26.12
C ALA A 136 -51.27 -34.47 24.61
N LEU A 137 -50.24 -34.96 23.89
CA LEU A 137 -50.23 -35.62 22.57
C LEU A 137 -50.40 -34.74 21.32
N ALA A 138 -49.29 -34.50 20.61
CA ALA A 138 -49.04 -35.10 19.29
C ALA A 138 -47.75 -34.51 18.71
N ALA A 139 -46.73 -35.36 18.57
CA ALA A 139 -45.59 -35.10 17.71
C ALA A 139 -46.04 -35.27 16.26
N ASP A 140 -46.15 -34.15 15.54
CA ASP A 140 -45.93 -34.01 14.10
C ASP A 140 -46.18 -32.54 13.76
N ASN A 141 -45.41 -31.98 12.80
CA ASN A 141 -45.45 -30.58 12.30
C ASN A 141 -44.29 -29.66 12.70
N ALA A 142 -43.08 -30.20 12.91
CA ALA A 142 -41.88 -29.36 12.99
C ALA A 142 -41.42 -28.80 11.63
N ASN A 143 -41.91 -29.34 10.50
CA ASN A 143 -41.47 -28.91 9.16
C ASN A 143 -42.34 -27.78 8.56
N ASP A 144 -43.63 -27.68 8.89
CA ASP A 144 -44.48 -26.60 8.38
C ASP A 144 -44.26 -25.26 9.09
N ALA A 145 -43.84 -25.27 10.37
CA ALA A 145 -43.52 -24.05 11.10
C ALA A 145 -42.22 -23.38 10.61
N VAL A 146 -41.30 -24.14 10.00
CA VAL A 146 -40.04 -23.61 9.44
C VAL A 146 -40.27 -23.05 8.03
N VAL A 147 -41.16 -23.65 7.24
CA VAL A 147 -41.58 -23.11 5.94
C VAL A 147 -42.46 -21.87 6.13
N ALA A 148 -43.39 -21.86 7.10
CA ALA A 148 -44.20 -20.70 7.42
C ALA A 148 -43.38 -19.53 8.02
N LYS A 149 -42.32 -19.79 8.79
CA LYS A 149 -41.38 -18.74 9.26
C LYS A 149 -40.45 -18.24 8.16
N ARG A 150 -40.02 -19.09 7.22
CA ARG A 150 -39.28 -18.64 6.03
C ARG A 150 -40.17 -17.85 5.08
N ASP A 151 -41.40 -18.28 4.86
CA ASP A 151 -42.36 -17.57 4.01
C ASP A 151 -42.87 -16.28 4.65
N ALA A 152 -42.99 -16.21 5.98
CA ALA A 152 -43.31 -14.98 6.69
C ALA A 152 -42.13 -13.97 6.68
N ALA A 153 -40.89 -14.44 6.76
CA ALA A 153 -39.70 -13.59 6.63
C ALA A 153 -39.44 -13.15 5.18
N ILE A 154 -39.86 -13.94 4.18
CA ILE A 154 -39.79 -13.58 2.76
C ILE A 154 -40.94 -12.61 2.37
N ARG A 155 -42.14 -12.75 2.98
CA ARG A 155 -43.29 -11.86 2.72
C ARG A 155 -43.27 -10.54 3.50
N SER A 156 -42.46 -10.38 4.55
CA SER A 156 -42.35 -9.10 5.28
C SER A 156 -41.43 -8.06 4.62
N ASP A 157 -40.67 -8.45 3.59
CA ASP A 157 -39.59 -7.62 3.01
C ASP A 157 -40.02 -6.83 1.76
N GLU A 158 -41.18 -7.19 1.17
CA GLU A 158 -41.73 -6.50 -0.01
C GLU A 158 -42.43 -5.16 0.33
N ALA A 159 -42.73 -4.90 1.60
CA ALA A 159 -43.48 -3.72 2.03
C ALA A 159 -42.71 -2.76 2.97
N LEU A 160 -41.38 -2.84 3.03
CA LEU A 160 -40.62 -1.80 3.76
C LEU A 160 -40.73 -0.47 3.01
N ALA A 161 -41.27 0.53 3.69
CA ALA A 161 -41.26 1.92 3.26
C ALA A 161 -39.80 2.41 3.06
N VAL A 162 -39.61 3.48 2.28
CA VAL A 162 -38.31 4.10 2.00
C VAL A 162 -37.47 4.25 3.29
N GLU A 163 -38.08 4.77 4.36
CA GLU A 163 -37.43 4.97 5.66
C GLU A 163 -36.94 3.65 6.28
N GLY A 164 -37.75 2.59 6.22
CA GLY A 164 -37.39 1.26 6.73
C GLY A 164 -36.23 0.63 5.97
N ARG A 165 -36.15 0.85 4.65
CA ARG A 165 -35.03 0.37 3.82
C ARG A 165 -33.74 1.12 4.13
N ILE A 166 -33.81 2.44 4.31
CA ILE A 166 -32.65 3.25 4.72
C ILE A 166 -32.17 2.85 6.12
N ALA A 167 -33.08 2.61 7.06
CA ALA A 167 -32.76 2.13 8.40
C ALA A 167 -32.02 0.77 8.36
N ALA A 168 -32.50 -0.17 7.54
CA ALA A 168 -31.85 -1.47 7.38
C ALA A 168 -30.43 -1.38 6.80
N ILE A 169 -30.16 -0.40 5.93
CA ILE A 169 -28.79 -0.09 5.46
C ILE A 169 -27.96 0.48 6.62
N TRP A 170 -28.52 1.40 7.41
CA TRP A 170 -27.81 1.98 8.56
C TRP A 170 -27.44 0.97 9.64
N GLU A 171 -28.23 -0.09 9.85
CA GLU A 171 -27.85 -1.20 10.73
C GLU A 171 -26.51 -1.83 10.31
N VAL A 172 -26.34 -2.10 9.01
CA VAL A 172 -25.09 -2.67 8.47
C VAL A 172 -23.95 -1.65 8.54
N VAL A 173 -24.23 -0.37 8.34
CA VAL A 173 -23.24 0.71 8.48
C VAL A 173 -22.74 0.82 9.94
N GLN A 174 -23.63 0.67 10.92
CA GLN A 174 -23.26 0.69 12.33
C GLN A 174 -22.38 -0.51 12.70
N GLU A 175 -22.73 -1.71 12.19
CA GLU A 175 -21.88 -2.90 12.33
C GLU A 175 -20.49 -2.65 11.73
N TYR A 176 -20.42 -2.10 10.52
CA TYR A 176 -19.17 -1.75 9.87
C TYR A 176 -18.33 -0.76 10.69
N GLN A 177 -18.95 0.28 11.26
CA GLN A 177 -18.24 1.26 12.07
C GLN A 177 -17.65 0.65 13.36
N SER A 178 -18.26 -0.41 13.88
CA SER A 178 -17.76 -1.12 15.07
C SER A 178 -16.68 -2.16 14.75
N THR A 179 -16.74 -2.81 13.58
CA THR A 179 -15.89 -3.95 13.22
C THR A 179 -14.85 -3.65 12.13
N ASN A 180 -14.97 -2.51 11.44
CA ASN A 180 -14.25 -2.17 10.20
C ASN A 180 -14.34 -3.24 9.10
N PHE A 181 -15.37 -4.09 9.12
CA PHE A 181 -15.55 -5.17 8.17
C PHE A 181 -17.02 -5.33 7.77
N ILE A 182 -17.27 -5.62 6.50
CA ILE A 182 -18.60 -5.95 5.99
C ILE A 182 -18.54 -7.37 5.43
N GLY A 183 -19.31 -8.27 6.05
CA GLY A 183 -19.45 -9.64 5.55
C GLY A 183 -20.18 -9.69 4.21
N THR A 184 -20.06 -10.81 3.51
CA THR A 184 -20.77 -11.05 2.23
C THR A 184 -22.29 -10.92 2.38
N ASP A 185 -22.84 -11.33 3.52
CA ASP A 185 -24.27 -11.18 3.86
C ASP A 185 -24.68 -9.69 4.00
N GLY A 186 -23.88 -8.88 4.69
CA GLY A 186 -24.09 -7.43 4.82
C GLY A 186 -24.11 -6.73 3.45
N THR A 187 -23.15 -7.06 2.58
CA THR A 187 -23.10 -6.52 1.21
C THR A 187 -24.32 -6.93 0.39
N GLN A 188 -24.80 -8.17 0.51
CA GLN A 188 -26.01 -8.64 -0.16
C GLN A 188 -27.26 -7.93 0.36
N LYS A 189 -27.38 -7.72 1.68
CA LYS A 189 -28.47 -6.96 2.30
C LYS A 189 -28.51 -5.52 1.79
N ILE A 190 -27.36 -4.84 1.74
CA ILE A 190 -27.24 -3.48 1.19
C ILE A 190 -27.68 -3.47 -0.29
N HIS A 191 -27.15 -4.36 -1.11
CA HIS A 191 -27.47 -4.40 -2.54
C HIS A 191 -28.97 -4.65 -2.79
N LYS A 192 -29.59 -5.56 -2.02
CA LYS A 192 -31.04 -5.82 -2.07
C LYS A 192 -31.87 -4.57 -1.75
N HIS A 193 -31.52 -3.84 -0.69
CA HIS A 193 -32.26 -2.63 -0.33
C HIS A 193 -32.02 -1.48 -1.32
N CYS A 194 -30.79 -1.30 -1.84
CA CYS A 194 -30.50 -0.35 -2.90
C CYS A 194 -31.32 -0.61 -4.16
N LYS A 195 -31.34 -1.87 -4.64
CA LYS A 195 -32.11 -2.26 -5.83
C LYS A 195 -33.61 -1.99 -5.69
N ALA A 196 -34.16 -2.20 -4.50
CA ALA A 196 -35.56 -1.87 -4.25
C ALA A 196 -35.82 -0.35 -4.18
N LEU A 197 -34.85 0.41 -3.65
CA LEU A 197 -34.93 1.88 -3.60
C LEU A 197 -34.83 2.52 -4.99
N GLU A 198 -34.22 1.87 -5.99
CA GLU A 198 -34.14 2.37 -7.38
C GLU A 198 -35.51 2.81 -7.92
N LEU A 199 -36.54 1.99 -7.68
CA LEU A 199 -37.90 2.23 -8.16
C LEU A 199 -38.59 3.40 -7.42
N GLN A 200 -38.09 3.76 -6.23
CA GLN A 200 -38.67 4.77 -5.35
C GLN A 200 -37.84 6.06 -5.28
N LEU A 201 -36.65 6.12 -5.91
CA LEU A 201 -35.72 7.27 -5.84
C LEU A 201 -36.39 8.63 -6.11
N ARG A 202 -37.32 8.70 -7.08
CA ARG A 202 -38.04 9.94 -7.43
C ARG A 202 -39.00 10.43 -6.34
N GLN A 203 -39.52 9.51 -5.53
CA GLN A 203 -40.48 9.78 -4.46
C GLN A 203 -39.77 10.14 -3.14
N MET A 204 -38.48 9.85 -3.03
CA MET A 204 -37.69 10.15 -1.84
C MET A 204 -37.59 11.66 -1.57
N LYS A 205 -37.73 12.02 -0.30
CA LYS A 205 -37.54 13.38 0.20
C LYS A 205 -36.05 13.75 0.21
N PRO A 206 -35.70 15.06 0.16
CA PRO A 206 -34.31 15.50 0.10
C PRO A 206 -33.42 14.93 1.23
N PHE A 207 -33.91 14.92 2.48
CA PHE A 207 -33.15 14.41 3.62
C PHE A 207 -32.94 12.87 3.57
N GLU A 208 -33.89 12.13 2.99
CA GLU A 208 -33.79 10.68 2.81
C GLU A 208 -32.69 10.36 1.79
N VAL A 209 -32.63 11.12 0.70
CA VAL A 209 -31.55 11.02 -0.30
C VAL A 209 -30.19 11.32 0.34
N ALA A 210 -30.08 12.42 1.09
CA ALA A 210 -28.85 12.78 1.79
C ALA A 210 -28.41 11.72 2.81
N SER A 211 -29.35 11.15 3.56
CA SER A 211 -29.10 10.06 4.52
C SER A 211 -28.60 8.79 3.84
N LEU A 212 -29.24 8.40 2.72
CA LEU A 212 -28.82 7.24 1.94
C LEU A 212 -27.42 7.43 1.36
N VAL A 213 -27.15 8.58 0.74
CA VAL A 213 -25.81 8.92 0.22
C VAL A 213 -24.75 8.84 1.33
N ARG A 214 -25.05 9.36 2.52
CA ARG A 214 -24.14 9.29 3.67
C ARG A 214 -23.86 7.86 4.10
N ALA A 215 -24.90 7.03 4.21
CA ALA A 215 -24.78 5.63 4.59
C ALA A 215 -23.86 4.88 3.61
N LEU A 216 -24.13 5.00 2.31
CA LEU A 216 -23.35 4.34 1.24
C LEU A 216 -21.90 4.84 1.17
N ALA A 217 -21.66 6.13 1.44
CA ALA A 217 -20.33 6.71 1.43
C ALA A 217 -19.47 6.28 2.62
N ILE A 218 -20.07 5.88 3.75
CA ILE A 218 -19.32 5.34 4.91
C ILE A 218 -18.74 3.96 4.59
N ILE A 219 -19.50 3.14 3.87
CA ILE A 219 -19.14 1.76 3.52
C ILE A 219 -18.42 1.64 2.17
N ASN A 220 -18.12 2.76 1.50
CA ASN A 220 -17.52 2.82 0.16
C ASN A 220 -18.25 1.93 -0.87
N TYR A 221 -19.57 2.05 -0.95
CA TYR A 221 -20.40 1.25 -1.85
C TYR A 221 -19.97 1.38 -3.34
N GLN A 222 -19.81 0.25 -4.04
CA GLN A 222 -19.13 0.18 -5.35
C GLN A 222 -20.03 -0.10 -6.57
N ASP A 223 -21.36 -0.03 -6.44
CA ASP A 223 -22.25 -0.22 -7.59
C ASP A 223 -22.39 1.08 -8.41
N TYR A 224 -21.62 1.17 -9.49
CA TYR A 224 -21.60 2.33 -10.38
C TYR A 224 -22.95 2.70 -10.98
N THR A 225 -23.84 1.74 -11.20
CA THR A 225 -25.15 2.02 -11.82
C THR A 225 -26.04 2.76 -10.84
N PHE A 226 -26.13 2.24 -9.62
CA PHE A 226 -26.89 2.87 -8.55
C PHE A 226 -26.28 4.20 -8.10
N THR A 227 -24.95 4.29 -7.99
CA THR A 227 -24.28 5.54 -7.55
C THR A 227 -24.49 6.69 -8.54
N ASN A 228 -24.57 6.42 -9.84
CA ASN A 228 -24.93 7.45 -10.83
C ASN A 228 -26.41 7.85 -10.73
N LEU A 229 -27.33 6.91 -10.51
CA LEU A 229 -28.76 7.20 -10.33
C LEU A 229 -29.00 8.07 -9.09
N ILE A 230 -28.39 7.72 -7.95
CA ILE A 230 -28.51 8.49 -6.72
C ILE A 230 -27.82 9.85 -6.84
N ALA A 231 -26.71 9.96 -7.59
CA ALA A 231 -26.07 11.25 -7.88
C ALA A 231 -27.00 12.18 -8.66
N ARG A 232 -27.64 11.70 -9.74
CA ARG A 232 -28.65 12.48 -10.50
C ARG A 232 -29.78 12.94 -9.60
N ARG A 233 -30.35 12.01 -8.82
CA ARG A 233 -31.44 12.34 -7.90
C ARG A 233 -30.99 13.36 -6.85
N SER A 234 -29.77 13.24 -6.35
CA SER A 234 -29.17 14.21 -5.41
C SER A 234 -29.07 15.61 -6.03
N CYS A 235 -28.72 15.72 -7.31
CA CYS A 235 -28.69 17.00 -8.03
C CYS A 235 -30.09 17.62 -8.18
N GLU A 236 -31.13 16.82 -8.41
CA GLU A 236 -32.52 17.31 -8.50
C GLU A 236 -33.02 17.90 -7.18
N VAL A 237 -32.60 17.32 -6.04
CA VAL A 237 -33.04 17.75 -4.70
C VAL A 237 -32.09 18.73 -4.02
N ALA A 238 -30.93 19.03 -4.63
CA ALA A 238 -29.87 19.83 -4.02
C ALA A 238 -30.38 21.18 -3.50
N SER A 239 -31.25 21.87 -4.27
CA SER A 239 -31.76 23.22 -3.91
C SER A 239 -32.64 23.23 -2.67
N LYS A 240 -33.10 22.05 -2.23
CA LYS A 240 -33.99 21.87 -1.08
C LYS A 240 -33.22 21.46 0.18
N LEU A 241 -31.90 21.24 0.09
CA LEU A 241 -31.05 20.90 1.22
C LEU A 241 -30.60 22.16 1.96
N SER A 242 -30.39 22.03 3.28
CA SER A 242 -29.70 23.08 4.04
C SER A 242 -28.23 23.21 3.59
N SER A 243 -27.60 24.38 3.78
CA SER A 243 -26.20 24.59 3.35
C SER A 243 -25.22 23.57 3.96
N SER A 244 -25.46 23.12 5.19
CA SER A 244 -24.66 22.07 5.84
C SER A 244 -24.85 20.70 5.17
N GLU A 245 -26.10 20.30 4.94
CA GLU A 245 -26.41 19.03 4.27
C GLU A 245 -25.97 19.02 2.81
N LEU A 246 -26.07 20.15 2.11
CA LEU A 246 -25.60 20.33 0.75
C LEU A 246 -24.10 20.01 0.63
N CYS A 247 -23.27 20.59 1.51
CA CYS A 247 -21.82 20.38 1.51
C CYS A 247 -21.45 18.95 1.92
N ARG A 248 -22.09 18.41 2.96
CA ARG A 248 -21.88 17.02 3.41
C ARG A 248 -22.27 16.01 2.33
N THR A 249 -23.40 16.22 1.65
CA THR A 249 -23.88 15.36 0.58
C THR A 249 -22.94 15.42 -0.61
N TYR A 250 -22.50 16.63 -1.01
CA TYR A 250 -21.49 16.80 -2.07
C TYR A 250 -20.19 16.05 -1.76
N PHE A 251 -19.68 16.15 -0.53
CA PHE A 251 -18.53 15.38 -0.08
C PHE A 251 -18.77 13.87 -0.12
N ASN A 252 -19.92 13.39 0.37
CA ASN A 252 -20.22 11.96 0.37
C ASN A 252 -20.36 11.40 -1.07
N LEU A 253 -20.97 12.16 -1.99
CA LEU A 253 -21.02 11.80 -3.41
C LEU A 253 -19.61 11.69 -4.02
N SER A 254 -18.67 12.56 -3.61
CA SER A 254 -17.28 12.47 -4.07
C SER A 254 -16.58 11.16 -3.63
N LYS A 255 -16.98 10.57 -2.49
CA LYS A 255 -16.46 9.27 -2.04
C LYS A 255 -17.01 8.09 -2.85
N LEU A 256 -18.23 8.21 -3.36
CA LEU A 256 -18.88 7.17 -4.16
C LEU A 256 -18.36 7.09 -5.60
N GLN A 257 -17.42 7.98 -5.98
CA GLN A 257 -16.77 8.03 -7.29
C GLN A 257 -17.75 8.00 -8.47
N SER A 258 -18.91 8.66 -8.33
CA SER A 258 -19.88 8.84 -9.41
C SER A 258 -19.21 9.54 -10.60
N HIS A 259 -19.45 9.04 -11.81
CA HIS A 259 -19.00 9.69 -13.04
C HIS A 259 -19.96 10.78 -13.53
N ASP A 260 -21.13 10.90 -12.88
CA ASP A 260 -22.12 11.90 -13.24
C ASP A 260 -21.74 13.33 -12.82
N SER A 261 -22.32 14.31 -13.53
CA SER A 261 -22.00 15.72 -13.35
C SER A 261 -22.65 16.29 -12.09
N LEU A 262 -21.84 16.75 -11.13
CA LEU A 262 -22.30 17.38 -9.89
C LEU A 262 -22.46 18.90 -9.99
N VAL A 263 -22.60 19.45 -11.20
CA VAL A 263 -22.65 20.91 -11.47
C VAL A 263 -23.76 21.61 -10.66
N ALA A 264 -24.92 20.96 -10.46
CA ALA A 264 -26.01 21.53 -9.67
C ALA A 264 -25.60 21.82 -8.22
N PHE A 265 -24.85 20.91 -7.58
CA PHE A 265 -24.29 21.13 -6.24
C PHE A 265 -23.28 22.27 -6.26
N VAL A 266 -22.35 22.24 -7.23
CA VAL A 266 -21.30 23.25 -7.33
C VAL A 266 -21.87 24.66 -7.48
N ASN A 267 -22.87 24.84 -8.36
CA ASN A 267 -23.49 26.15 -8.57
C ASN A 267 -24.22 26.66 -7.30
N GLN A 268 -24.89 25.79 -6.57
CA GLN A 268 -25.57 26.17 -5.32
C GLN A 268 -24.59 26.47 -4.20
N ILE A 269 -23.53 25.67 -4.08
CA ILE A 269 -22.44 25.91 -3.14
C ILE A 269 -21.77 27.26 -3.45
N GLU A 270 -21.46 27.51 -4.72
CA GLU A 270 -20.87 28.77 -5.19
C GLU A 270 -21.77 29.97 -4.84
N ALA A 271 -23.10 29.85 -5.03
CA ALA A 271 -24.07 30.91 -4.73
C ALA A 271 -24.23 31.20 -3.22
N GLN A 272 -23.95 30.23 -2.35
CA GLN A 272 -24.08 30.37 -0.90
C GLN A 272 -22.75 30.54 -0.15
N MET A 273 -21.62 30.52 -0.88
CA MET A 273 -20.26 30.46 -0.33
C MET A 273 -19.97 31.54 0.73
N GLU A 274 -20.49 32.75 0.54
CA GLU A 274 -20.29 33.88 1.46
C GLU A 274 -20.89 33.65 2.85
N ARG A 275 -21.87 32.75 2.98
CA ARG A 275 -22.52 32.41 4.24
C ARG A 275 -21.92 31.18 4.93
N PHE A 276 -20.94 30.54 4.29
CA PHE A 276 -20.39 29.30 4.82
C PHE A 276 -19.50 29.56 6.04
N HIS A 277 -19.55 28.61 6.97
CA HIS A 277 -18.64 28.50 8.09
C HIS A 277 -17.57 27.44 7.79
N ARG A 278 -16.60 27.32 8.69
CA ARG A 278 -15.47 26.39 8.61
C ARG A 278 -15.86 24.97 8.18
N GLU A 279 -16.88 24.37 8.82
CA GLU A 279 -17.25 22.97 8.57
C GLU A 279 -17.70 22.74 7.12
N GLN A 280 -18.52 23.65 6.57
CA GLN A 280 -18.97 23.58 5.18
C GLN A 280 -17.79 23.72 4.22
N ILE A 281 -16.89 24.68 4.47
CA ILE A 281 -15.69 24.90 3.65
C ILE A 281 -14.82 23.64 3.62
N GLN A 282 -14.64 23.01 4.78
CA GLN A 282 -13.87 21.77 4.91
C GLN A 282 -14.45 20.65 4.04
N PHE A 283 -15.76 20.40 4.10
CA PHE A 283 -16.38 19.36 3.28
C PHE A 283 -16.25 19.64 1.78
N VAL A 284 -16.41 20.89 1.36
CA VAL A 284 -16.24 21.27 -0.05
C VAL A 284 -14.78 21.06 -0.48
N ALA A 285 -13.80 21.48 0.31
CA ALA A 285 -12.38 21.27 0.01
C ALA A 285 -12.04 19.77 -0.11
N MET A 286 -12.50 18.97 0.86
CA MET A 286 -12.31 17.52 0.83
C MET A 286 -13.01 16.84 -0.36
N ALA A 287 -14.12 17.39 -0.84
CA ALA A 287 -14.79 16.89 -2.04
C ALA A 287 -13.97 17.20 -3.30
N LEU A 288 -13.49 18.44 -3.43
CA LEU A 288 -12.69 18.90 -4.58
C LEU A 288 -11.34 18.19 -4.69
N GLU A 289 -10.71 17.87 -3.57
CA GLU A 289 -9.49 17.06 -3.49
C GLU A 289 -9.65 15.70 -4.21
N ARG A 290 -10.82 15.08 -4.09
CA ARG A 290 -11.10 13.69 -4.52
C ARG A 290 -11.62 13.57 -5.96
N GLN A 291 -11.88 14.68 -6.65
CA GLN A 291 -12.46 14.63 -7.99
C GLN A 291 -11.46 14.06 -8.99
N PRO A 292 -11.79 13.04 -9.78
CA PRO A 292 -10.83 12.43 -10.71
C PRO A 292 -10.40 13.39 -11.82
N GLN A 293 -11.30 14.25 -12.28
CA GLN A 293 -11.07 15.22 -13.36
C GLN A 293 -11.51 16.62 -12.92
N ILE A 294 -10.80 17.65 -13.42
CA ILE A 294 -11.10 19.05 -13.14
C ILE A 294 -12.19 19.52 -14.11
N ALA A 295 -13.42 19.62 -13.62
CA ALA A 295 -14.52 20.20 -14.39
C ALA A 295 -14.55 21.74 -14.27
N SER A 296 -15.17 22.39 -15.25
CA SER A 296 -15.20 23.87 -15.35
C SER A 296 -15.90 24.55 -14.16
N ALA A 297 -17.01 23.99 -13.68
CA ALA A 297 -17.74 24.57 -12.55
C ALA A 297 -16.94 24.49 -11.22
N PRO A 298 -16.39 23.33 -10.80
CA PRO A 298 -15.47 23.25 -9.67
C PRO A 298 -14.28 24.20 -9.78
N ALA A 299 -13.71 24.36 -10.99
CA ALA A 299 -12.57 25.25 -11.22
C ALA A 299 -12.92 26.73 -10.97
N ARG A 300 -14.13 27.17 -11.30
CA ARG A 300 -14.60 28.53 -10.99
C ARG A 300 -14.86 28.74 -9.49
N MET A 301 -15.31 27.70 -8.80
CA MET A 301 -15.62 27.75 -7.37
C MET A 301 -14.37 27.73 -6.48
N ALA A 302 -13.31 27.01 -6.87
CA ALA A 302 -12.12 26.78 -6.04
C ALA A 302 -11.43 28.08 -5.56
N PRO A 303 -11.19 29.12 -6.40
CA PRO A 303 -10.61 30.39 -5.94
C PRO A 303 -11.46 31.08 -4.86
N LYS A 304 -12.79 31.09 -5.03
CA LYS A 304 -13.74 31.67 -4.05
C LYS A 304 -13.72 30.93 -2.73
N LEU A 305 -13.61 29.59 -2.79
CA LEU A 305 -13.47 28.74 -1.61
C LEU A 305 -12.20 29.09 -0.82
N LEU A 306 -11.05 29.22 -1.50
CA LEU A 306 -9.78 29.57 -0.85
C LEU A 306 -9.83 30.96 -0.19
N ALA A 307 -10.40 31.96 -0.90
CA ALA A 307 -10.56 33.31 -0.36
C ALA A 307 -11.46 33.31 0.89
N ARG A 308 -12.56 32.54 0.86
CA ARG A 308 -13.45 32.40 2.00
C ARG A 308 -12.78 31.67 3.17
N ALA A 309 -12.01 30.62 2.90
CA ALA A 309 -11.35 29.81 3.91
C ALA A 309 -10.45 30.62 4.85
N VAL A 310 -9.68 31.56 4.30
CA VAL A 310 -8.76 32.44 5.06
C VAL A 310 -9.50 33.30 6.09
N SER A 311 -10.75 33.70 5.81
CA SER A 311 -11.55 34.50 6.76
C SER A 311 -12.06 33.71 7.96
N HIS A 312 -11.87 32.38 7.99
CA HIS A 312 -12.37 31.47 9.03
C HIS A 312 -11.26 30.71 9.76
N PHE A 313 -10.00 31.15 9.65
CA PHE A 313 -8.92 30.54 10.42
C PHE A 313 -9.15 30.72 11.91
N SER A 314 -9.03 29.62 12.65
CA SER A 314 -9.15 29.57 14.10
C SER A 314 -8.03 28.70 14.68
N GLU A 315 -7.56 29.04 15.87
CA GLU A 315 -6.57 28.21 16.60
C GLU A 315 -7.05 26.77 16.86
N LYS A 316 -8.37 26.51 16.79
CA LYS A 316 -8.96 25.17 16.92
C LYS A 316 -8.98 24.39 15.60
N ASP A 317 -8.38 24.91 14.55
CA ASP A 317 -8.39 24.30 13.24
C ASP A 317 -7.46 23.08 13.20
N GLY A 318 -7.98 21.98 12.66
CA GLY A 318 -7.18 20.78 12.47
C GLY A 318 -6.36 20.91 11.20
N ILE A 319 -5.18 20.29 11.17
CA ILE A 319 -4.31 20.24 9.99
C ILE A 319 -5.01 19.71 8.73
N LEU A 320 -6.01 18.84 8.90
CA LEU A 320 -6.85 18.32 7.82
C LEU A 320 -7.53 19.39 6.98
N TYR A 321 -7.94 20.51 7.60
CA TYR A 321 -8.59 21.62 6.92
C TYR A 321 -7.61 22.32 5.98
N HIS A 322 -6.45 22.73 6.50
CA HIS A 322 -5.38 23.36 5.75
C HIS A 322 -4.84 22.47 4.63
N ARG A 323 -4.60 21.19 4.93
CA ARG A 323 -4.16 20.19 3.96
C ARG A 323 -5.14 20.05 2.81
N ALA A 324 -6.44 19.94 3.08
CA ALA A 324 -7.44 19.84 2.01
C ALA A 324 -7.44 21.08 1.12
N LEU A 325 -7.31 22.28 1.70
CA LEU A 325 -7.26 23.54 0.94
C LEU A 325 -6.00 23.65 0.08
N LEU A 326 -4.83 23.25 0.59
CA LEU A 326 -3.57 23.27 -0.16
C LEU A 326 -3.60 22.28 -1.33
N ILE A 327 -4.13 21.07 -1.13
CA ILE A 327 -4.30 20.11 -2.23
C ILE A 327 -5.26 20.65 -3.29
N VAL A 328 -6.36 21.29 -2.88
CA VAL A 328 -7.27 21.95 -3.83
C VAL A 328 -6.53 23.07 -4.58
N ALA A 329 -5.75 23.89 -3.90
CA ALA A 329 -4.97 24.92 -4.56
C ALA A 329 -3.97 24.34 -5.58
N ALA A 330 -3.26 23.27 -5.22
CA ALA A 330 -2.30 22.58 -6.06
C ALA A 330 -2.98 21.98 -7.30
N ARG A 331 -4.02 21.17 -7.08
CA ARG A 331 -4.77 20.47 -8.12
C ARG A 331 -5.38 21.43 -9.13
N TYR A 332 -5.90 22.56 -8.68
CA TYR A 332 -6.54 23.56 -9.54
C TYR A 332 -5.57 24.62 -10.07
N ASN A 333 -4.26 24.42 -9.91
CA ASN A 333 -3.20 25.31 -10.38
C ASN A 333 -3.36 26.77 -9.89
N LEU A 334 -3.65 26.92 -8.60
CA LEU A 334 -3.89 28.21 -7.95
C LEU A 334 -2.66 28.72 -7.19
N SER A 335 -1.45 28.37 -7.62
CA SER A 335 -0.17 28.74 -6.97
C SER A 335 -0.02 30.25 -6.74
N ARG A 336 -0.54 31.08 -7.65
CA ARG A 336 -0.48 32.56 -7.55
C ARG A 336 -1.61 33.17 -6.71
N HIS A 337 -2.54 32.38 -6.20
CA HIS A 337 -3.68 32.90 -5.47
C HIS A 337 -3.25 33.40 -4.07
N PRO A 338 -3.62 34.62 -3.64
CA PRO A 338 -3.09 35.25 -2.43
C PRO A 338 -3.43 34.49 -1.13
N ALA A 339 -4.47 33.66 -1.16
CA ALA A 339 -4.83 32.81 -0.03
C ALA A 339 -3.82 31.67 0.23
N VAL A 340 -3.09 31.19 -0.80
CA VAL A 340 -2.22 30.02 -0.66
C VAL A 340 -1.16 30.23 0.41
N MET A 341 -0.47 31.37 0.35
CA MET A 341 0.59 31.69 1.31
C MET A 341 0.05 31.77 2.74
N LYS A 342 -1.12 32.37 2.92
CA LYS A 342 -1.78 32.47 4.23
C LYS A 342 -2.21 31.11 4.77
N ILE A 343 -2.76 30.25 3.91
CA ILE A 343 -3.15 28.87 4.28
C ILE A 343 -1.91 28.07 4.68
N PHE A 344 -0.81 28.21 3.93
CA PHE A 344 0.43 27.50 4.20
C PHE A 344 1.09 27.94 5.51
N GLU A 345 1.17 29.25 5.73
CA GLU A 345 1.68 29.82 6.97
C GLU A 345 0.85 29.37 8.18
N ASP A 346 -0.48 29.39 8.08
CA ASP A 346 -1.34 28.96 9.19
C ASP A 346 -1.27 27.44 9.44
N ALA A 347 -1.14 26.63 8.37
CA ALA A 347 -0.95 25.18 8.48
C ALA A 347 0.25 24.81 9.37
N SER A 348 1.32 25.61 9.34
CA SER A 348 2.54 25.36 10.12
C SER A 348 2.32 25.39 11.64
N LYS A 349 1.29 26.11 12.10
CA LYS A 349 0.93 26.20 13.53
C LYS A 349 0.22 24.94 14.04
N HIS A 350 -0.25 24.08 13.14
CA HIS A 350 -1.06 22.90 13.45
C HIS A 350 -0.35 21.58 13.14
N LEU A 351 0.99 21.58 13.11
CA LEU A 351 1.80 20.39 12.78
C LEU A 351 1.94 19.40 13.95
N GLU A 352 1.41 19.73 15.12
CA GLU A 352 1.37 18.82 16.28
C GLU A 352 0.51 17.59 15.97
N ASN A 353 1.04 16.39 16.25
CA ASN A 353 0.35 15.11 16.04
C ASN A 353 -0.18 14.88 14.61
N ILE A 354 0.44 15.50 13.60
CA ILE A 354 0.10 15.27 12.20
C ILE A 354 0.35 13.80 11.80
N PRO A 355 -0.62 13.11 11.17
CA PRO A 355 -0.40 11.76 10.67
C PRO A 355 0.51 11.80 9.43
N GLU A 356 1.33 10.76 9.24
CA GLU A 356 2.34 10.69 8.17
C GLU A 356 1.77 10.97 6.78
N ARG A 357 0.59 10.42 6.48
CA ARG A 357 -0.07 10.61 5.18
C ARG A 357 -0.37 12.09 4.91
N ASP A 358 -0.81 12.81 5.93
CA ASP A 358 -1.16 14.23 5.78
C ASP A 358 0.10 15.10 5.73
N LEU A 359 1.17 14.70 6.44
CA LEU A 359 2.49 15.34 6.34
C LEU A 359 3.05 15.26 4.91
N LEU A 360 3.02 14.07 4.30
CA LEU A 360 3.46 13.88 2.92
C LEU A 360 2.61 14.69 1.95
N ALA A 361 1.28 14.72 2.14
CA ALA A 361 0.40 15.49 1.29
C ALA A 361 0.65 17.01 1.38
N LEU A 362 1.03 17.52 2.55
CA LEU A 362 1.42 18.93 2.72
C LEU A 362 2.74 19.23 1.99
N LEU A 363 3.74 18.35 2.12
CA LEU A 363 5.00 18.53 1.42
C LEU A 363 4.81 18.48 -0.11
N GLN A 364 4.04 17.50 -0.60
CA GLN A 364 3.71 17.41 -2.02
C GLN A 364 2.99 18.69 -2.49
N SER A 365 2.03 19.19 -1.71
CA SER A 365 1.34 20.44 -2.02
C SER A 365 2.32 21.62 -2.07
N ALA A 366 3.35 21.64 -1.22
CA ALA A 366 4.38 22.68 -1.24
C ALA A 366 5.19 22.66 -2.55
N VAL A 367 5.53 21.46 -3.05
CA VAL A 367 6.18 21.26 -4.36
C VAL A 367 5.26 21.71 -5.49
N ASP A 368 4.03 21.19 -5.53
CA ASP A 368 3.06 21.46 -6.61
C ASP A 368 2.68 22.95 -6.71
N LEU A 369 2.62 23.64 -5.56
CA LEU A 369 2.34 25.08 -5.50
C LEU A 369 3.58 25.95 -5.72
N SER A 370 4.76 25.34 -5.87
CA SER A 370 6.05 26.03 -6.02
C SER A 370 6.29 27.03 -4.87
N ILE A 371 6.05 26.59 -3.63
CA ILE A 371 6.25 27.42 -2.43
C ILE A 371 7.73 27.78 -2.29
N SER A 372 8.04 29.07 -2.29
CA SER A 372 9.41 29.58 -2.19
C SER A 372 10.09 29.21 -0.87
N ALA A 373 11.42 29.02 -0.90
CA ALA A 373 12.24 28.66 0.27
C ALA A 373 12.06 29.58 1.49
N GLY A 374 11.88 30.89 1.24
CA GLY A 374 11.71 31.91 2.29
C GLY A 374 10.30 32.01 2.88
N THR A 375 9.39 31.08 2.54
CA THR A 375 8.01 31.12 3.02
C THR A 375 7.92 30.69 4.48
N PRO A 376 7.34 31.50 5.37
CA PRO A 376 7.07 31.11 6.76
C PRO A 376 6.27 29.80 6.82
N GLY A 377 6.68 28.87 7.67
CA GLY A 377 6.06 27.57 7.83
C GLY A 377 6.75 26.42 7.09
N LEU A 378 7.53 26.69 6.04
CA LEU A 378 8.23 25.62 5.29
C LEU A 378 9.34 24.99 6.13
N THR A 379 10.08 25.82 6.87
CA THR A 379 11.14 25.38 7.79
C THR A 379 10.60 24.54 8.94
N GLU A 380 9.44 24.91 9.49
CA GLU A 380 8.75 24.22 10.56
C GLU A 380 8.23 22.86 10.07
N LEU A 381 7.68 22.82 8.86
CA LEU A 381 7.27 21.59 8.19
C LEU A 381 8.46 20.64 8.00
N LEU A 382 9.61 21.14 7.52
CA LEU A 382 10.81 20.33 7.35
C LEU A 382 11.41 19.85 8.67
N SER A 383 11.42 20.70 9.70
CA SER A 383 11.82 20.31 11.06
C SER A 383 10.93 19.18 11.59
N LYS A 384 9.61 19.24 11.32
CA LYS A 384 8.69 18.16 11.68
C LYS A 384 9.01 16.86 10.93
N VAL A 385 9.31 16.93 9.63
CA VAL A 385 9.73 15.79 8.81
C VAL A 385 11.03 15.20 9.36
N GLU A 386 12.01 16.03 9.67
CA GLU A 386 13.29 15.62 10.23
C GLU A 386 13.11 14.86 11.55
N GLY A 387 12.15 15.27 12.38
CA GLY A 387 11.81 14.61 13.64
C GLY A 387 11.13 13.24 13.49
N VAL A 388 10.46 12.96 12.36
CA VAL A 388 9.73 11.71 12.12
C VAL A 388 10.38 10.80 11.07
N VAL A 389 11.47 11.25 10.43
CA VAL A 389 12.11 10.54 9.31
C VAL A 389 12.56 9.11 9.66
N CYS A 390 12.95 8.88 10.92
CA CYS A 390 13.36 7.57 11.41
C CYS A 390 12.18 6.64 11.73
N THR A 391 10.98 7.19 11.92
CA THR A 391 9.78 6.44 12.34
C THR A 391 8.71 6.33 11.27
N ILE A 392 8.77 7.16 10.21
CA ILE A 392 7.80 7.14 9.10
C ILE A 392 7.70 5.73 8.50
N ASP A 393 6.52 5.27 8.09
CA ASP A 393 6.39 3.96 7.44
C ASP A 393 7.31 3.88 6.21
N ILE A 394 8.09 2.79 6.12
CA ILE A 394 9.02 2.56 5.01
C ILE A 394 8.32 2.48 3.64
N ARG A 395 7.01 2.19 3.63
CA ARG A 395 6.14 2.25 2.44
C ARG A 395 6.01 3.65 1.84
N HIS A 396 6.40 4.69 2.57
CA HIS A 396 6.37 6.08 2.11
C HIS A 396 7.76 6.66 1.82
N ALA A 397 8.83 5.88 1.98
CA ALA A 397 10.20 6.38 1.86
C ALA A 397 10.53 6.88 0.44
N ASP A 398 10.07 6.16 -0.59
CA ASP A 398 10.22 6.55 -1.98
C ASP A 398 9.54 7.89 -2.29
N ALA A 399 8.27 8.04 -1.90
CA ALA A 399 7.54 9.28 -2.09
C ALA A 399 8.17 10.46 -1.33
N LEU A 400 8.64 10.22 -0.10
CA LEU A 400 9.33 11.26 0.67
C LEU A 400 10.65 11.68 0.01
N MET A 401 11.45 10.72 -0.45
CA MET A 401 12.72 11.02 -1.14
C MET A 401 12.50 11.81 -2.44
N ASP A 402 11.47 11.46 -3.21
CA ASP A 402 11.08 12.18 -4.43
C ASP A 402 10.74 13.65 -4.12
N ILE A 403 9.83 13.86 -3.18
CA ILE A 403 9.41 15.18 -2.72
C ILE A 403 10.63 16.00 -2.25
N LEU A 404 11.48 15.43 -1.40
CA LEU A 404 12.66 16.12 -0.86
C LEU A 404 13.67 16.49 -1.95
N SER A 405 13.73 15.75 -3.07
CA SER A 405 14.66 16.01 -4.16
C SER A 405 14.27 17.21 -5.04
N VAL A 406 13.00 17.61 -5.01
CA VAL A 406 12.45 18.69 -5.85
C VAL A 406 12.18 19.98 -5.06
N LEU A 407 12.15 19.91 -3.73
CA LEU A 407 11.91 21.09 -2.89
C LEU A 407 12.96 22.19 -3.10
N PRO A 408 12.58 23.48 -3.13
CA PRO A 408 13.47 24.59 -3.41
C PRO A 408 14.32 25.02 -2.19
N ILE A 409 14.70 24.08 -1.32
CA ILE A 409 15.45 24.31 -0.08
C ILE A 409 16.39 23.13 0.17
N ASP A 410 17.47 23.37 0.92
CA ASP A 410 18.42 22.30 1.26
C ASP A 410 17.76 21.24 2.16
N THR A 411 17.55 20.05 1.59
CA THR A 411 17.00 18.88 2.29
C THR A 411 18.09 17.84 2.61
N SER A 412 19.38 18.17 2.39
CA SER A 412 20.50 17.22 2.48
C SER A 412 20.57 16.51 3.83
N GLY A 413 20.28 17.20 4.94
CA GLY A 413 20.27 16.62 6.28
C GLY A 413 19.19 15.55 6.47
N ILE A 414 17.98 15.80 5.96
CA ILE A 414 16.86 14.85 6.01
C ILE A 414 17.14 13.66 5.08
N MET A 415 17.62 13.94 3.87
CA MET A 415 17.97 12.91 2.90
C MET A 415 19.09 11.99 3.42
N ALA A 416 20.08 12.54 4.14
CA ALA A 416 21.12 11.74 4.79
C ALA A 416 20.56 10.81 5.87
N LYS A 417 19.60 11.28 6.69
CA LYS A 417 18.91 10.43 7.69
C LYS A 417 18.12 9.31 7.03
N LEU A 418 17.41 9.58 5.92
CA LEU A 418 16.72 8.56 5.13
C LEU A 418 17.69 7.52 4.57
N MET A 419 18.79 7.95 3.96
CA MET A 419 19.81 7.04 3.45
C MET A 419 20.40 6.16 4.56
N ASN A 420 20.70 6.72 5.73
CA ASN A 420 21.19 5.95 6.88
C ASN A 420 20.17 4.90 7.34
N ARG A 421 18.88 5.23 7.36
CA ARG A 421 17.81 4.27 7.67
C ARG A 421 17.71 3.16 6.62
N LEU A 422 17.84 3.50 5.34
CA LEU A 422 17.81 2.54 4.24
C LEU A 422 18.93 1.49 4.33
N VAL A 423 20.05 1.78 4.99
CA VAL A 423 21.08 0.76 5.30
C VAL A 423 20.48 -0.44 6.04
N THR A 424 19.53 -0.19 6.94
CA THR A 424 18.86 -1.23 7.74
C THR A 424 17.56 -1.73 7.14
N ASP A 425 16.77 -0.84 6.52
CA ASP A 425 15.40 -1.15 6.09
C ASP A 425 15.27 -1.50 4.60
N ALA A 426 16.36 -1.48 3.80
CA ALA A 426 16.30 -1.79 2.36
C ALA A 426 15.62 -3.14 2.02
N GLY A 427 15.74 -4.12 2.92
CA GLY A 427 15.08 -5.43 2.77
C GLY A 427 13.55 -5.37 2.83
N LYS A 428 12.97 -4.36 3.50
CA LYS A 428 11.53 -4.18 3.69
C LYS A 428 10.83 -3.52 2.50
N LEU A 429 11.58 -2.85 1.63
CA LEU A 429 11.04 -2.16 0.45
C LEU A 429 10.46 -3.15 -0.56
N SER A 430 9.41 -2.77 -1.26
CA SER A 430 8.92 -3.52 -2.42
C SER A 430 9.88 -3.40 -3.62
N ILE A 431 9.73 -4.27 -4.63
CA ILE A 431 10.53 -4.23 -5.87
C ILE A 431 10.38 -2.90 -6.60
N THR A 432 9.16 -2.37 -6.66
CA THR A 432 8.86 -1.07 -7.28
C THR A 432 9.57 0.07 -6.55
N GLN A 433 9.53 0.06 -5.21
CA GLN A 433 10.22 1.06 -4.40
C GLN A 433 11.74 0.97 -4.51
N LEU A 434 12.32 -0.24 -4.51
CA LEU A 434 13.76 -0.42 -4.71
C LEU A 434 14.22 0.18 -6.04
N THR A 435 13.46 -0.09 -7.10
CA THR A 435 13.78 0.38 -8.45
C THR A 435 13.75 1.90 -8.50
N PHE A 436 12.67 2.50 -7.97
CA PHE A 436 12.49 3.94 -7.94
C PHE A 436 13.55 4.64 -7.07
N ILE A 437 13.82 4.14 -5.86
CA ILE A 437 14.80 4.74 -4.95
C ILE A 437 16.21 4.68 -5.54
N LEU A 438 16.61 3.55 -6.12
CA LEU A 438 17.92 3.44 -6.79
C LEU A 438 18.03 4.38 -7.98
N ASP A 439 16.95 4.53 -8.75
CA ASP A 439 16.89 5.46 -9.87
C ASP A 439 17.06 6.91 -9.40
N LEU A 440 16.30 7.33 -8.39
CA LEU A 440 16.41 8.65 -7.79
C LEU A 440 17.83 8.91 -7.27
N LEU A 441 18.38 7.98 -6.49
CA LEU A 441 19.72 8.09 -5.92
C LEU A 441 20.83 8.09 -6.98
N SER A 442 20.58 7.55 -8.17
CA SER A 442 21.57 7.57 -9.26
C SER A 442 21.92 8.97 -9.74
N SER A 443 21.00 9.91 -9.55
CA SER A 443 21.17 11.32 -9.88
C SER A 443 21.57 12.18 -8.67
N TYR A 444 21.62 11.60 -7.46
CA TYR A 444 21.89 12.31 -6.21
C TYR A 444 23.36 12.17 -5.79
N PRO A 445 24.20 13.22 -5.94
CA PRO A 445 25.65 13.10 -5.73
C PRO A 445 26.09 12.55 -4.36
N PRO A 446 25.44 12.92 -3.22
CA PRO A 446 25.80 12.38 -1.91
C PRO A 446 25.53 10.88 -1.73
N ALA A 447 24.81 10.23 -2.65
CA ALA A 447 24.60 8.78 -2.62
C ALA A 447 25.87 8.00 -3.00
N LYS A 448 26.78 8.63 -3.77
CA LYS A 448 27.97 7.95 -4.28
C LYS A 448 28.90 7.53 -3.14
N GLY A 449 29.17 6.23 -3.04
CA GLY A 449 29.99 5.65 -1.97
C GLY A 449 29.27 5.51 -0.63
N ASN A 450 27.97 5.81 -0.56
CA ASN A 450 27.18 5.61 0.65
C ASN A 450 26.79 4.14 0.84
N ALA A 451 26.83 3.65 2.09
CA ALA A 451 26.45 2.28 2.44
C ALA A 451 24.99 1.94 2.07
N CYS A 452 24.10 2.94 1.96
CA CYS A 452 22.71 2.73 1.58
C CYS A 452 22.58 2.10 0.18
N VAL A 453 23.41 2.53 -0.78
CA VAL A 453 23.37 2.02 -2.16
C VAL A 453 23.82 0.56 -2.18
N ALA A 454 24.81 0.20 -1.36
CA ALA A 454 25.24 -1.20 -1.21
C ALA A 454 24.13 -2.07 -0.59
N ALA A 455 23.45 -1.58 0.46
CA ALA A 455 22.32 -2.28 1.06
C ALA A 455 21.15 -2.47 0.08
N LEU A 456 20.84 -1.45 -0.72
CA LEU A 456 19.82 -1.52 -1.78
C LEU A 456 20.21 -2.50 -2.89
N ALA A 457 21.48 -2.48 -3.33
CA ALA A 457 22.00 -3.42 -4.34
C ALA A 457 21.92 -4.88 -3.86
N PHE A 458 22.32 -5.14 -2.61
CA PHE A 458 22.19 -6.44 -1.97
C PHE A 458 20.73 -6.88 -1.85
N ALA A 459 19.84 -5.98 -1.41
CA ALA A 459 18.43 -6.28 -1.30
C ALA A 459 17.79 -6.56 -2.69
N ALA A 460 18.26 -5.90 -3.74
CA ALA A 460 17.85 -6.17 -5.12
C ALA A 460 18.41 -7.52 -5.62
N SER A 461 19.68 -7.84 -5.33
CA SER A 461 20.34 -9.07 -5.82
C SER A 461 19.66 -10.34 -5.27
N LEU A 462 19.27 -10.33 -4.00
CA LEU A 462 18.50 -11.42 -3.38
C LEU A 462 17.13 -11.67 -4.04
N ARG A 463 16.60 -10.67 -4.75
CA ARG A 463 15.27 -10.69 -5.37
C ARG A 463 15.30 -10.62 -6.89
N ALA A 464 16.49 -10.70 -7.51
CA ALA A 464 16.71 -10.46 -8.93
C ALA A 464 15.77 -11.28 -9.85
N GLU A 465 15.45 -12.52 -9.48
CA GLU A 465 14.56 -13.39 -10.27
C GLU A 465 13.11 -12.86 -10.34
N PHE A 466 12.65 -12.08 -9.34
CA PHE A 466 11.29 -11.54 -9.25
C PHE A 466 11.11 -10.19 -9.94
N PHE A 467 12.20 -9.49 -10.28
CA PHE A 467 12.10 -8.29 -11.09
C PHE A 467 11.57 -8.66 -12.48
N ASP A 468 10.74 -7.78 -13.05
CA ASP A 468 10.55 -7.82 -14.49
C ASP A 468 11.83 -7.35 -15.20
N ARG A 469 11.88 -7.53 -16.51
CA ARG A 469 13.07 -7.19 -17.29
C ARG A 469 13.41 -5.70 -17.21
N GLU A 470 12.39 -4.85 -17.21
CA GLU A 470 12.53 -3.40 -17.30
C GLU A 470 13.05 -2.80 -15.99
N ALA A 471 12.45 -3.19 -14.85
CA ALA A 471 12.92 -2.77 -13.55
C ALA A 471 14.34 -3.28 -13.28
N LEU A 472 14.66 -4.53 -13.64
CA LEU A 472 16.02 -5.06 -13.44
C LEU A 472 17.06 -4.33 -14.31
N GLU A 473 16.72 -4.03 -15.57
CA GLU A 473 17.56 -3.23 -16.45
C GLU A 473 17.79 -1.83 -15.85
N GLN A 474 16.74 -1.17 -15.36
CA GLN A 474 16.86 0.14 -14.73
C GLN A 474 17.75 0.10 -13.47
N VAL A 475 17.57 -0.89 -12.59
CA VAL A 475 18.42 -1.09 -11.40
C VAL A 475 19.90 -1.22 -11.80
N VAL A 476 20.21 -2.04 -12.80
CA VAL A 476 21.59 -2.22 -13.29
C VAL A 476 22.17 -0.89 -13.80
N LEU A 477 21.39 -0.11 -14.54
CA LEU A 477 21.82 1.20 -15.05
C LEU A 477 22.05 2.20 -13.92
N SER A 478 21.14 2.28 -12.95
CA SER A 478 21.25 3.17 -11.79
C SER A 478 22.51 2.85 -10.96
N LEU A 479 22.80 1.57 -10.73
CA LEU A 479 24.02 1.16 -10.01
C LEU A 479 25.30 1.50 -10.80
N ALA A 480 25.29 1.30 -12.12
CA ALA A 480 26.41 1.66 -12.99
C ALA A 480 26.65 3.17 -13.00
N GLN A 481 25.59 4.00 -13.07
CA GLN A 481 25.68 5.45 -13.00
C GLN A 481 26.31 5.95 -11.70
N ILE A 482 26.01 5.30 -10.56
CA ILE A 482 26.64 5.59 -9.25
C ILE A 482 28.09 5.06 -9.19
N ASN A 483 28.50 4.21 -10.14
CA ASN A 483 29.76 3.48 -10.19
C ASN A 483 29.89 2.40 -9.09
N LEU A 484 28.79 1.73 -8.74
CA LEU A 484 28.81 0.60 -7.80
C LEU A 484 28.86 -0.74 -8.54
N PHE A 485 30.08 -1.22 -8.80
CA PHE A 485 30.34 -2.49 -9.50
C PHE A 485 30.70 -3.62 -8.52
N SER A 486 29.77 -3.96 -7.62
CA SER A 486 29.94 -5.03 -6.61
C SER A 486 29.56 -6.43 -7.12
N ASP A 487 29.76 -7.45 -6.29
CA ASP A 487 29.29 -8.82 -6.57
C ASP A 487 27.76 -8.89 -6.77
N ASP A 488 27.02 -8.06 -6.01
CA ASP A 488 25.57 -7.90 -6.16
C ASP A 488 25.19 -7.34 -7.53
N PHE A 489 25.94 -6.33 -8.01
CA PHE A 489 25.76 -5.77 -9.35
C PHE A 489 25.93 -6.85 -10.43
N TYR A 490 27.01 -7.64 -10.36
CA TYR A 490 27.24 -8.71 -11.34
C TYR A 490 26.19 -9.83 -11.25
N THR A 491 25.66 -10.12 -10.06
CA THR A 491 24.55 -11.05 -9.87
C THR A 491 23.29 -10.57 -10.60
N LEU A 492 22.96 -9.28 -10.47
CA LEU A 492 21.82 -8.66 -11.16
C LEU A 492 21.98 -8.70 -12.68
N VAL A 493 23.18 -8.36 -13.18
CA VAL A 493 23.52 -8.41 -14.61
C VAL A 493 23.39 -9.83 -15.16
N LEU A 494 23.88 -10.84 -14.44
CA LEU A 494 23.80 -12.23 -14.86
C LEU A 494 22.34 -12.66 -15.01
N VAL A 495 21.47 -12.33 -14.05
CA VAL A 495 20.03 -12.63 -14.14
C VAL A 495 19.38 -11.88 -15.32
N LEU A 496 19.74 -10.62 -15.54
CA LEU A 496 19.25 -9.83 -16.68
C LEU A 496 19.60 -10.52 -18.01
N GLN A 497 20.86 -10.92 -18.19
CA GLN A 497 21.36 -11.49 -19.44
C GLN A 497 20.90 -12.93 -19.68
N GLU A 498 20.95 -13.80 -18.66
CA GLU A 498 20.66 -15.22 -18.82
C GLU A 498 19.18 -15.56 -18.68
N SER A 499 18.46 -14.88 -17.78
CA SER A 499 17.07 -15.22 -17.45
C SER A 499 16.04 -14.25 -18.03
N LYS A 500 16.42 -13.00 -18.29
CA LYS A 500 15.49 -11.94 -18.75
C LYS A 500 15.75 -11.48 -20.19
N GLY A 501 16.73 -12.05 -20.88
CA GLY A 501 17.00 -11.80 -22.30
C GLY A 501 17.87 -10.56 -22.60
N GLY A 502 18.57 -10.03 -21.61
CA GLY A 502 19.55 -8.94 -21.76
C GLY A 502 18.93 -7.55 -21.93
N PHE A 503 19.74 -6.61 -22.41
CA PHE A 503 19.33 -5.21 -22.63
C PHE A 503 18.27 -5.10 -23.73
N ARG A 504 17.31 -4.16 -23.59
CA ARG A 504 16.22 -3.95 -24.56
C ARG A 504 16.65 -3.10 -25.75
N SER A 505 17.50 -2.11 -25.54
CA SER A 505 17.96 -1.21 -26.59
C SER A 505 19.47 -0.96 -26.52
N PHE A 506 20.03 -0.59 -27.67
CA PHE A 506 21.42 -0.17 -27.75
C PHE A 506 21.72 1.02 -26.83
N ASP A 507 20.82 2.00 -26.72
CA ASP A 507 21.02 3.18 -25.88
C ASP A 507 21.27 2.86 -24.40
N LYS A 508 20.58 1.85 -23.87
CA LYS A 508 20.77 1.39 -22.49
C LYS A 508 22.12 0.70 -22.32
N LEU A 509 22.51 -0.18 -23.26
CA LEU A 509 23.83 -0.81 -23.25
C LEU A 509 24.95 0.22 -23.41
N ALA A 510 24.79 1.19 -24.31
CA ALA A 510 25.76 2.26 -24.52
C ALA A 510 25.90 3.13 -23.27
N SER A 511 24.80 3.42 -22.57
CA SER A 511 24.82 4.13 -21.28
C SER A 511 25.60 3.34 -20.23
N LEU A 512 25.35 2.03 -20.09
CA LEU A 512 26.14 1.16 -19.21
C LEU A 512 27.63 1.25 -19.54
N MET A 513 27.99 1.09 -20.81
CA MET A 513 29.38 1.13 -21.25
C MET A 513 30.03 2.48 -20.96
N LYS A 514 29.32 3.60 -21.09
CA LYS A 514 29.83 4.94 -20.77
C LYS A 514 30.12 5.12 -19.28
N TRP A 515 29.38 4.46 -18.40
CA TRP A 515 29.61 4.51 -16.95
C TRP A 515 30.64 3.48 -16.46
N CYS A 516 31.01 2.51 -17.28
CA CYS A 516 32.06 1.56 -16.91
C CYS A 516 33.42 2.25 -16.81
N SER A 517 34.19 1.93 -15.78
CA SER A 517 35.59 2.35 -15.69
C SER A 517 36.51 1.36 -16.42
N ARG A 518 37.76 1.77 -16.66
CA ARG A 518 38.77 0.86 -17.22
C ARG A 518 39.01 -0.37 -16.34
N GLU A 519 38.85 -0.24 -15.03
CA GLU A 519 39.01 -1.34 -14.07
C GLU A 519 37.93 -2.40 -14.25
N VAL A 520 36.67 -1.98 -14.44
CA VAL A 520 35.54 -2.90 -14.71
C VAL A 520 35.83 -3.72 -15.96
N VAL A 521 36.39 -3.11 -16.99
CA VAL A 521 36.67 -3.78 -18.26
C VAL A 521 37.96 -4.62 -18.22
N LEU A 522 38.79 -4.47 -17.20
CA LEU A 522 39.91 -5.39 -16.95
C LEU A 522 39.50 -6.60 -16.11
N ASP A 523 38.40 -6.51 -15.35
CA ASP A 523 37.79 -7.65 -14.66
C ASP A 523 37.13 -8.60 -15.68
N VAL A 524 37.39 -9.90 -15.56
CA VAL A 524 36.79 -10.97 -16.36
C VAL A 524 35.26 -10.89 -16.34
N ARG A 525 34.66 -10.55 -15.19
CA ARG A 525 33.21 -10.43 -15.03
C ARG A 525 32.64 -9.24 -15.80
N GLY A 526 33.34 -8.10 -15.79
CA GLY A 526 32.95 -6.92 -16.55
C GLY A 526 33.13 -7.11 -18.06
N GLN A 527 34.18 -7.80 -18.49
CA GLN A 527 34.34 -8.21 -19.89
C GLN A 527 33.23 -9.14 -20.36
N ASP A 528 32.87 -10.15 -19.55
CA ASP A 528 31.78 -11.08 -19.86
C ASP A 528 30.43 -10.34 -19.95
N MET A 529 30.13 -9.46 -18.99
CA MET A 529 28.95 -8.59 -19.01
C MET A 529 28.85 -7.79 -20.32
N ILE A 530 29.90 -7.04 -20.68
CA ILE A 530 29.86 -6.19 -21.88
C ILE A 530 29.74 -7.05 -23.14
N THR A 531 30.48 -8.16 -23.20
CA THR A 531 30.47 -9.08 -24.35
C THR A 531 29.08 -9.69 -24.55
N LYS A 532 28.50 -10.28 -23.49
CA LYS A 532 27.15 -10.86 -23.54
C LYS A 532 26.09 -9.80 -23.86
N GLY A 533 26.23 -8.59 -23.32
CA GLY A 533 25.38 -7.45 -23.65
C GLY A 533 25.37 -7.15 -25.15
N ILE A 534 26.55 -6.94 -25.74
CA ILE A 534 26.70 -6.69 -27.19
C ILE A 534 26.15 -7.85 -28.01
N LEU A 535 26.49 -9.10 -27.67
CA LEU A 535 26.04 -10.27 -28.43
C LEU A 535 24.53 -10.48 -28.35
N SER A 536 23.89 -10.13 -27.22
CA SER A 536 22.44 -10.22 -27.06
C SER A 536 21.68 -9.22 -27.95
N LEU A 537 22.24 -8.02 -28.16
CA LEU A 537 21.64 -6.97 -28.99
C LEU A 537 22.13 -6.99 -30.44
N ALA A 538 23.21 -7.69 -30.75
CA ALA A 538 23.78 -7.75 -32.09
C ALA A 538 22.77 -8.03 -33.22
N PRO A 539 21.78 -8.94 -33.08
CA PRO A 539 20.78 -9.20 -34.12
C PRO A 539 19.93 -7.97 -34.51
N THR A 540 19.74 -7.03 -33.59
CA THR A 540 18.89 -5.84 -33.78
C THR A 540 19.69 -4.57 -34.04
N MET A 541 21.00 -4.59 -33.87
CA MET A 541 21.85 -3.42 -34.04
C MET A 541 22.10 -3.09 -35.52
N ASN A 542 22.16 -1.81 -35.85
CA ASN A 542 22.60 -1.32 -37.16
C ASN A 542 24.14 -1.13 -37.21
N ASP A 543 24.67 -0.80 -38.39
CA ASP A 543 26.12 -0.63 -38.59
C ASP A 543 26.70 0.58 -37.83
N GLU A 544 25.90 1.64 -37.61
CA GLU A 544 26.31 2.82 -36.84
C GLU A 544 26.44 2.50 -35.35
N GLU A 545 25.48 1.76 -34.79
CA GLU A 545 25.48 1.30 -33.40
C GLU A 545 26.65 0.32 -33.14
N LEU A 546 26.97 -0.54 -34.11
CA LEU A 546 28.17 -1.38 -34.04
C LEU A 546 29.47 -0.56 -34.10
N ALA A 547 29.52 0.48 -34.93
CA ALA A 547 30.67 1.38 -34.99
C ALA A 547 30.85 2.15 -33.67
N GLU A 548 29.75 2.63 -33.08
CA GLU A 548 29.76 3.31 -31.78
C GLU A 548 30.16 2.35 -30.65
N THR A 549 29.67 1.11 -30.66
CA THR A 549 30.10 0.06 -29.71
C THR A 549 31.62 -0.13 -29.77
N ARG A 550 32.20 -0.16 -30.97
CA ARG A 550 33.66 -0.27 -31.14
C ARG A 550 34.39 0.95 -30.58
N ARG A 551 33.84 2.15 -30.79
CA ARG A 551 34.38 3.40 -30.24
C ARG A 551 34.39 3.35 -28.72
N LEU A 552 33.27 2.95 -28.10
CA LEU A 552 33.13 2.83 -26.64
C LEU A 552 34.10 1.79 -26.05
N LEU A 553 34.22 0.59 -26.65
CA LEU A 553 35.20 -0.41 -26.21
C LEU A 553 36.65 0.11 -26.27
N THR A 554 36.97 0.89 -27.29
CA THR A 554 38.29 1.50 -27.44
C THR A 554 38.53 2.57 -26.36
N GLN A 555 37.53 3.41 -26.07
CA GLN A 555 37.58 4.41 -24.99
C GLN A 555 37.74 3.76 -23.62
N LEU A 556 37.10 2.62 -23.38
CA LEU A 556 37.21 1.82 -22.16
C LEU A 556 38.57 1.12 -22.00
N GLY A 557 39.45 1.22 -22.99
CA GLY A 557 40.80 0.68 -22.92
C GLY A 557 40.92 -0.79 -23.32
N VAL A 558 39.91 -1.39 -23.96
CA VAL A 558 40.03 -2.69 -24.61
C VAL A 558 40.91 -2.53 -25.85
N LYS A 559 42.21 -2.78 -25.69
CA LYS A 559 43.20 -2.68 -26.79
C LYS A 559 43.48 -4.02 -27.47
N ASP A 560 43.02 -5.13 -26.89
CA ASP A 560 43.25 -6.45 -27.46
C ASP A 560 42.45 -6.62 -28.76
N LYS A 561 43.18 -6.66 -29.88
CA LYS A 561 42.61 -6.87 -31.21
C LYS A 561 41.86 -8.20 -31.31
N ASN A 562 42.26 -9.22 -30.56
CA ASN A 562 41.63 -10.53 -30.59
C ASN A 562 40.24 -10.49 -29.93
N VAL A 563 40.10 -9.78 -28.81
CA VAL A 563 38.80 -9.58 -28.13
C VAL A 563 37.84 -8.83 -29.04
N HIS A 564 38.28 -7.72 -29.65
CA HIS A 564 37.48 -7.00 -30.64
C HIS A 564 37.08 -7.89 -31.82
N GLN A 565 38.02 -8.62 -32.42
CA GLN A 565 37.73 -9.48 -33.56
C GLN A 565 36.75 -10.59 -33.20
N MET A 566 36.88 -11.21 -32.03
CA MET A 566 35.97 -12.25 -31.55
C MET A 566 34.54 -11.71 -31.39
N ILE A 567 34.37 -10.60 -30.67
CA ILE A 567 33.05 -9.99 -30.41
C ILE A 567 32.39 -9.59 -31.73
N PHE A 568 33.10 -8.84 -32.59
CA PHE A 568 32.51 -8.31 -33.82
C PHE A 568 32.33 -9.37 -34.92
N ARG A 569 33.15 -10.43 -34.98
CA ARG A 569 32.89 -11.57 -35.88
C ARG A 569 31.61 -12.29 -35.45
N ARG A 570 31.44 -12.54 -34.15
CA ARG A 570 30.25 -13.22 -33.64
C ARG A 570 29.00 -12.35 -33.79
N ALA A 571 29.08 -11.05 -33.51
CA ALA A 571 27.99 -10.11 -33.71
C ALA A 571 27.51 -10.07 -35.17
N LYS A 572 28.45 -9.97 -36.14
CA LYS A 572 28.11 -10.02 -37.57
C LYS A 572 27.53 -11.36 -38.00
N GLN A 573 27.99 -12.48 -37.43
CA GLN A 573 27.39 -13.78 -37.68
C GLN A 573 25.93 -13.83 -37.19
N LEU A 574 25.65 -13.33 -35.98
CA LEU A 574 24.31 -13.29 -35.41
C LEU A 574 23.36 -12.39 -36.22
N GLN A 575 23.84 -11.24 -36.73
CA GLN A 575 23.08 -10.39 -37.65
C GLN A 575 22.71 -11.12 -38.95
N ARG A 576 23.66 -11.85 -39.54
CA ARG A 576 23.40 -12.67 -40.75
C ARG A 576 22.39 -13.77 -40.47
N GLU A 577 22.52 -14.48 -39.35
CA GLU A 577 21.59 -15.53 -38.94
C GLU A 577 20.16 -14.98 -38.72
N ALA A 578 20.04 -13.76 -38.16
CA ALA A 578 18.76 -13.08 -37.98
C ALA A 578 18.16 -12.59 -39.32
N GLY A 579 18.95 -11.97 -40.19
CA GLY A 579 18.51 -11.55 -41.53
C GLY A 579 18.14 -12.72 -42.44
N SER A 580 18.81 -13.88 -42.28
CA SER A 580 18.50 -15.12 -43.00
C SER A 580 17.16 -15.74 -42.58
N ARG A 581 16.72 -15.50 -41.33
CA ARG A 581 15.40 -15.99 -40.85
C ARG A 581 14.23 -15.19 -41.44
N TRP A 582 14.43 -13.93 -41.77
CA TRP A 582 13.42 -13.12 -42.48
C TRP A 582 13.27 -13.52 -43.94
N THR A 583 14.38 -13.84 -44.61
CA THR A 583 14.34 -14.37 -46.00
C THR A 583 13.74 -15.77 -46.08
N ARG A 584 13.88 -16.60 -45.03
CA ARG A 584 13.29 -17.95 -44.99
C ARG A 584 11.77 -17.99 -44.73
N ARG A 585 11.17 -16.95 -44.13
CA ARG A 585 9.70 -16.82 -44.00
C ARG A 585 9.01 -16.34 -45.28
N GLY A 586 9.77 -15.85 -46.27
CA GLY A 586 9.25 -15.44 -47.59
C GLY A 586 9.22 -16.55 -48.64
N TYR A 587 9.67 -17.77 -48.33
CA TYR A 587 9.82 -18.88 -49.30
C TYR A 587 9.16 -20.18 -48.86
N THR A 588 8.02 -20.10 -48.18
CA THR A 588 7.13 -21.24 -47.99
C THR A 588 5.70 -20.78 -48.24
N ASN A 589 5.32 -20.73 -49.52
CA ASN A 589 3.96 -20.92 -50.07
C ASN A 589 3.93 -20.39 -51.50
N ALA A 590 4.38 -21.18 -52.48
CA ALA A 590 3.95 -21.12 -53.88
C ALA A 590 4.72 -22.15 -54.73
N ALA A 591 4.67 -23.44 -54.36
CA ALA A 591 4.97 -24.56 -55.25
C ALA A 591 4.72 -25.85 -54.47
N ASP A 592 3.45 -26.18 -54.28
CA ASP A 592 2.94 -27.56 -54.24
C ASP A 592 1.44 -27.46 -54.07
N ASP A 593 0.75 -27.31 -55.20
CA ASP A 593 -0.59 -27.84 -55.43
C ASP A 593 -0.81 -27.87 -56.94
N PHE A 594 -0.50 -29.03 -57.53
CA PHE A 594 -1.10 -29.46 -58.78
C PHE A 594 -2.29 -30.35 -58.43
N THR A 595 -3.50 -29.79 -58.53
CA THR A 595 -4.69 -30.38 -59.18
C THR A 595 -5.68 -29.28 -59.48
#